data_AF-A0A9C9NDI6-F1
#
_entry.id   AF-A0A9C9NDI6-F1
#
_cell.length_a   1.000
_cell.length_b   1.000
_cell.length_c   1.000
_cell.angle_alpha   90.00
_cell.angle_beta   90.00
_cell.angle_gamma   90.00
#
_symmetry.space_group_name_H-M   'P 1'
#
loop_
_entity.id
_entity.type
_entity.pdbx_description
1 polymer ?
#
loop_
_entity_poly.entity_id
_entity_poly.type
_entity_poly.pdbx_seq_one_letter_code
_entity_poly.pdbx_strand_id
1 'polypeptide(L)' 'MVVLNELDRFHLAITAIERLPDRGGAAGEEEIQQFRQRLAAHRAYIVENGEGMPEIRSWTWPSMSAAGDGHGRQQR' A
#
# COMPACT_ATOMS: atom_id res chain seq x y z
N MET A 1 -14.48 -3.70 -1.93
CA MET A 1 -14.54 -3.34 -3.37
C MET A 1 -13.71 -2.08 -3.65
N VAL A 2 -12.40 -2.09 -3.44
CA VAL A 2 -11.52 -0.92 -3.72
C VAL A 2 -10.58 -1.16 -4.91
N VAL A 3 -10.15 -2.39 -5.12
CA VAL A 3 -9.27 -2.80 -6.25
C VAL A 3 -9.96 -2.65 -7.60
N LEU A 4 -11.25 -3.03 -7.69
CA LEU A 4 -12.04 -2.91 -8.93
C LEU A 4 -12.38 -1.46 -9.29
N ASN A 5 -12.36 -0.57 -8.30
CA ASN A 5 -12.57 0.86 -8.49
C ASN A 5 -11.26 1.64 -8.64
N GLU A 6 -10.11 0.94 -8.67
CA GLU A 6 -8.78 1.56 -8.79
C GLU A 6 -8.46 2.53 -7.64
N LEU A 7 -9.08 2.34 -6.48
CA LEU A 7 -8.89 3.17 -5.28
C LEU A 7 -8.03 2.49 -4.21
N ASP A 8 -7.42 1.34 -4.52
CA ASP A 8 -6.50 0.72 -3.59
C ASP A 8 -5.11 1.39 -3.59
N ARG A 9 -4.36 1.14 -2.52
CA ARG A 9 -3.06 1.77 -2.25
C ARG A 9 -2.06 1.67 -3.40
N PHE A 10 -2.10 0.60 -4.20
CA PHE A 10 -1.16 0.42 -5.31
C PHE A 10 -1.52 1.30 -6.51
N HIS A 11 -2.81 1.43 -6.83
CA HIS A 11 -3.26 2.40 -7.85
C HIS A 11 -2.90 3.82 -7.44
N LEU A 12 -3.16 4.19 -6.18
CA LEU A 12 -2.82 5.51 -5.67
C LEU A 12 -1.31 5.78 -5.71
N ALA A 13 -0.48 4.79 -5.38
CA ALA A 13 0.97 4.91 -5.44
C ALA A 13 1.47 5.08 -6.90
N ILE A 14 0.95 4.31 -7.84
CA ILE A 14 1.24 4.47 -9.27
C ILE A 14 0.87 5.90 -9.71
N THR A 15 -0.36 6.33 -9.45
CA THR A 15 -0.81 7.68 -9.82
C THR A 15 0.05 8.78 -9.19
N ALA A 16 0.57 8.57 -7.98
CA ALA A 16 1.48 9.52 -7.34
C ALA A 16 2.83 9.60 -8.08
N ILE A 17 3.43 8.45 -8.45
CA ILE A 17 4.68 8.38 -9.21
C ILE A 17 4.53 9.01 -10.59
N GLU A 18 3.43 8.72 -11.29
CA GLU A 18 3.17 9.25 -12.63
C GLU A 18 3.05 10.79 -12.67
N ARG A 19 2.82 11.42 -11.52
CA ARG A 19 2.76 12.89 -11.39
C ARG A 19 4.11 13.54 -11.08
N LEU A 20 5.16 12.74 -10.81
CA LEU A 20 6.50 13.27 -10.61
C LEU A 20 7.11 13.73 -11.95
N PRO A 21 8.03 14.71 -11.93
CA PRO A 21 8.89 15.02 -13.08
C PRO A 21 9.59 13.74 -13.56
N ASP A 22 9.59 13.52 -14.88
CA ASP A 22 10.12 12.31 -15.53
C ASP A 22 9.63 10.99 -14.93
N ARG A 23 8.44 11.00 -14.30
CA ARG A 23 7.84 9.85 -13.59
C ARG A 23 8.77 9.25 -12.53
N GLY A 24 9.67 10.05 -11.94
CA GLY A 24 10.67 9.57 -10.98
C GLY A 24 11.85 8.84 -11.61
N GLY A 25 12.05 8.95 -12.93
CA GLY A 25 13.15 8.31 -13.64
C GLY A 25 13.08 6.79 -13.63
N ALA A 26 14.24 6.13 -13.65
CA ALA A 26 14.31 4.66 -13.69
C ALA A 26 13.69 3.99 -12.44
N ALA A 27 13.89 4.58 -11.26
CA ALA A 27 13.31 4.07 -10.01
C ALA A 27 11.77 4.15 -10.05
N GLY A 28 11.22 5.29 -10.47
CA GLY A 28 9.76 5.39 -10.57
C GLY A 28 9.13 4.35 -11.52
N GLU A 29 9.79 4.07 -12.65
CA GLU A 29 9.34 3.02 -13.57
C GLU A 29 9.43 1.61 -12.93
N GLU A 30 10.53 1.29 -12.25
CA GLU A 30 10.69 0.03 -11.52
C GLU A 30 9.59 -0.17 -10.49
N GLU A 31 9.29 0.87 -9.70
CA GLU A 31 8.26 0.84 -8.66
C GLU A 31 6.87 0.64 -9.25
N ILE A 32 6.56 1.29 -10.38
CA ILE A 32 5.31 1.10 -11.11
C ILE A 32 5.15 -0.37 -11.54
N GLN A 33 6.21 -0.99 -12.06
CA GLN A 33 6.16 -2.40 -12.46
C GLN A 33 5.93 -3.32 -11.26
N GLN A 34 6.58 -3.06 -10.12
CA GLN A 34 6.36 -3.81 -8.89
C GLN A 34 4.91 -3.68 -8.39
N PHE A 35 4.34 -2.47 -8.41
CA PHE A 35 2.95 -2.27 -8.01
C PHE A 35 1.95 -2.95 -8.94
N ARG A 36 2.20 -2.96 -10.26
CA ARG A 36 1.38 -3.72 -11.22
C ARG A 36 1.40 -5.23 -10.95
N GLN A 37 2.56 -5.78 -10.61
CA GLN A 37 2.66 -7.20 -10.22
C GLN A 37 1.87 -7.49 -8.94
N ARG A 38 1.97 -6.63 -7.93
CA ARG A 38 1.19 -6.75 -6.68
C ARG A 38 -0.31 -6.64 -6.92
N LEU A 39 -0.75 -5.77 -7.84
CA LEU A 39 -2.16 -5.67 -8.24
C LEU A 39 -2.66 -6.97 -8.88
N ALA A 40 -1.86 -7.58 -9.76
CA ALA A 40 -2.21 -8.86 -10.37
C ALA A 40 -2.33 -9.98 -9.31
N ALA A 41 -1.36 -10.07 -8.39
CA ALA A 41 -1.41 -11.00 -7.27
C ALA A 41 -2.62 -10.76 -6.35
N HIS A 42 -2.94 -9.51 -6.05
CA HIS A 42 -4.09 -9.17 -5.21
C HIS A 42 -5.42 -9.54 -5.87
N ARG A 43 -5.56 -9.31 -7.18
CA ARG A 43 -6.74 -9.74 -7.94
C ARG A 43 -6.88 -11.26 -7.92
N ALA A 44 -5.80 -12.00 -8.17
CA ALA A 44 -5.81 -13.46 -8.11
C ALA A 44 -6.21 -13.97 -6.72
N TYR A 45 -5.64 -13.38 -5.66
CA TYR A 45 -5.93 -13.76 -4.28
C TYR A 45 -7.40 -13.55 -3.92
N ILE A 46 -8.01 -12.43 -4.32
CA ILE A 46 -9.43 -12.16 -4.08
C ILE A 46 -10.31 -13.19 -4.80
N VAL A 47 -9.96 -13.56 -6.04
CA VAL A 47 -10.72 -14.57 -6.80
C VAL A 47 -10.65 -15.94 -6.12
N GLU A 48 -9.48 -16.32 -5.61
CA GLU A 48 -9.26 -17.62 -4.98
C GLU A 48 -9.84 -17.73 -3.56
N ASN A 49 -9.70 -16.67 -2.75
CA ASN A 49 -10.00 -16.73 -1.31
C ASN A 49 -11.28 -15.99 -0.92
N GLY A 50 -11.84 -15.17 -1.82
CA GLY A 50 -13.02 -14.34 -1.56
C GLY A 50 -12.77 -13.13 -0.65
N GLU A 51 -11.52 -12.90 -0.25
CA GLU A 51 -11.13 -11.82 0.66
C GLU A 51 -9.84 -11.10 0.23
N GLY A 52 -9.55 -9.95 0.84
CA GLY A 52 -8.33 -9.18 0.55
C GLY A 52 -7.07 -9.82 1.14
N MET A 53 -5.93 -9.60 0.49
CA MET A 53 -4.64 -10.16 0.94
C MET A 53 -4.32 -9.83 2.41
N PRO A 54 -3.73 -10.77 3.18
CA PRO A 54 -3.36 -10.55 4.58
C PRO A 54 -2.45 -9.34 4.78
N GLU A 55 -1.49 -9.13 3.88
CA GLU A 55 -0.59 -7.96 3.88
C GLU A 55 -1.34 -6.63 3.85
N ILE A 56 -2.46 -6.58 3.12
CA ILE A 56 -3.29 -5.37 3.01
C ILE A 56 -4.12 -5.18 4.26
N ARG A 57 -4.65 -6.26 4.83
CA ARG A 57 -5.55 -6.24 6.00
C ARG A 57 -4.83 -5.98 7.32
N SER A 58 -3.63 -6.54 7.47
CA SER A 58 -2.82 -6.44 8.69
C SER A 58 -1.87 -5.24 8.69
N TRP A 59 -1.91 -4.41 7.65
CA TRP A 59 -1.07 -3.24 7.56
C TRP A 59 -1.50 -2.17 8.57
N THR A 60 -0.52 -1.56 9.21
CA THR A 60 -0.71 -0.47 10.17
C THR A 60 0.27 0.66 9.87
N TRP A 61 -0.07 1.87 10.30
CA TRP A 61 0.87 2.98 10.22
C TRP A 61 2.07 2.73 11.15
N PRO A 62 3.32 2.93 10.69
CA PRO A 62 4.50 2.66 11.50
C PRO A 62 4.54 3.39 12.85
N SER A 63 3.96 4.59 12.93
CA SER A 63 3.86 5.35 14.18
C SER A 63 3.00 4.66 15.24
N MET A 64 2.05 3.83 14.82
CA MET A 64 1.16 3.08 15.72
C MET A 64 1.84 1.83 16.28
N SER A 65 2.78 1.25 15.54
CA SER A 65 3.60 0.12 16.02
C SER A 65 4.69 0.57 17.00
N ALA A 66 5.18 1.82 16.89
CA ALA A 66 6.17 2.39 17.81
C ALA A 66 5.58 2.93 19.13
N ALA A 67 4.26 3.12 19.21
CA ALA A 67 3.57 3.68 20.38
C ALA A 67 3.30 2.66 21.52
N GLY A 68 3.79 1.43 21.38
CA GLY A 68 3.65 0.36 22.38
C GLY A 68 4.52 0.52 23.64
N ASP A 69 5.62 1.30 23.56
CA ASP A 69 6.64 1.38 24.63
C ASP A 69 6.67 2.74 25.36
N GLY A 70 5.50 3.36 25.60
CA GLY A 70 5.47 4.74 26.10
C GLY A 70 4.24 5.17 26.88
N HIS A 71 3.58 4.30 27.63
CA HIS A 71 2.56 4.75 28.60
C HIS A 71 3.19 5.19 29.93
N GLY A 72 4.04 6.23 29.86
CA GLY A 72 4.51 7.02 30.99
C GLY A 72 3.85 8.40 30.97
N ARG A 73 2.54 8.45 31.20
CA ARG A 73 1.77 9.69 31.28
C ARG A 73 2.11 10.38 32.62
N GLN A 74 3.19 11.15 32.70
CA GLN A 74 3.44 12.03 33.84
C GLN A 74 2.75 13.38 33.59
N GLN A 75 1.76 13.64 34.43
CA GLN A 75 0.95 14.84 34.53
C GLN A 75 1.82 16.09 34.74
N ARG A 76 1.50 17.19 34.05
CA ARG A 76 1.56 18.57 34.58
C ARG A 76 0.50 19.43 33.91
#